data_AF-A0A1B6MJR1-F1
#
_entry.id   AF-A0A1B6MJR1-F1
#
_cell.length_a   1.000
_cell.length_b   1.000
_cell.length_c   1.000
_cell.angle_alpha   90.00
_cell.angle_beta   90.00
_cell.angle_gamma   90.00
#
_symmetry.space_group_name_H-M   'P 1'
#
loop_
_entity.id
_entity.type
_entity.pdbx_description
1 polymer ?
#
loop_
_entity_poly.entity_id
_entity_poly.type
_entity_poly.pdbx_seq_one_letter_code
_entity_poly.pdbx_strand_id
1 'polypeptide(L)'
;MFRNRNPVLETKRDGYLEAEREKRDKLLDVYKLSVSKTKHLHTNLLFTTYHGRAILSDICRHVTFVEPSVMNNSWRDLAVRLGYSDVEVKCINNLRGSVYDPTEALLQYYAATKTEGTVGFILEVLLELGFLPALHKVQKHIDLLLTELETKEADIIEVPNSTEDLEAKSIIKAANFKPCIPAIFDVPQSKDIAIKVVNCTNNNNNNNTVQHEVLHKARPQTVQRKQYCRYVMLSFASDGYATAVKVAAALRATTNRNGFPIGVVMLCENDDIVMRNPGQMITEIVTKMDFVIPVLTDGYFAALKFPNSRARLVDERYVQFIHDILVSKYIHSQCVSNVRPVIPSSAVSSVHARPEFVHNSIFHAWRSEDELQALAKGIVKSHKSRVLPQ
;
A
#
# COMPACT_ATOMS: atom_id res chain seq x y z
N MET A 1 -19.35 2.90 -56.61
CA MET A 1 -20.23 4.07 -56.35
C MET A 1 -19.51 5.01 -55.39
N PHE A 2 -18.88 6.07 -55.89
CA PHE A 2 -18.33 7.13 -55.04
C PHE A 2 -19.51 7.97 -54.55
N ARG A 3 -19.76 7.97 -53.23
CA ARG A 3 -20.75 8.87 -52.63
C ARG A 3 -20.28 10.31 -52.87
N ASN A 4 -21.04 11.05 -53.69
CA ASN A 4 -20.88 12.49 -53.84
C ASN A 4 -21.06 13.13 -52.47
N ARG A 5 -19.96 13.59 -51.86
CA ARG A 5 -19.98 14.32 -50.60
C ARG A 5 -20.43 15.76 -50.90
N ASN A 6 -21.28 16.30 -50.05
CA ASN A 6 -21.82 17.65 -50.21
C ASN A 6 -20.73 18.68 -49.83
N PRO A 7 -20.25 19.52 -50.77
CA PRO A 7 -19.12 20.42 -50.54
C PRO A 7 -19.41 21.46 -49.44
N VAL A 8 -20.67 21.90 -49.28
CA VAL A 8 -21.05 22.86 -48.24
C VAL A 8 -20.95 22.24 -46.84
N LEU A 9 -21.25 20.95 -46.71
CA LEU A 9 -21.10 20.21 -45.45
C LEU A 9 -19.63 19.91 -45.15
N GLU A 10 -18.80 19.69 -46.17
CA GLU A 10 -17.36 19.52 -45.99
C GLU A 10 -16.71 20.83 -45.50
N THR A 11 -17.00 21.98 -46.11
CA THR A 11 -16.48 23.28 -45.63
C THR A 11 -16.91 23.60 -44.19
N LYS A 12 -18.16 23.31 -43.80
CA LYS A 12 -18.61 23.49 -42.40
C LYS A 12 -17.91 22.54 -41.43
N ARG A 13 -17.69 21.28 -41.84
CA ARG A 13 -16.96 20.31 -41.02
C ARG A 13 -15.51 20.75 -40.83
N ASP A 14 -14.86 21.18 -41.90
CA ASP A 14 -13.45 21.56 -41.87
C ASP A 14 -13.26 22.83 -41.03
N GLY A 15 -14.15 23.82 -41.14
CA GLY A 15 -14.16 25.00 -40.25
C GLY A 15 -14.41 24.66 -38.77
N TYR A 16 -15.26 23.67 -38.47
CA TYR A 16 -15.44 23.18 -37.10
C TYR A 16 -14.19 22.48 -36.56
N LEU A 17 -13.53 21.67 -37.39
CA LEU A 17 -12.28 20.98 -37.03
C LEU A 17 -11.12 21.96 -36.79
N GLU A 18 -11.03 23.03 -37.59
CA GLU A 18 -10.05 24.10 -37.39
C GLU A 18 -10.29 24.86 -36.07
N ALA A 19 -11.54 25.23 -35.77
CA ALA A 19 -11.88 25.89 -34.51
C ALA A 19 -11.61 25.00 -33.28
N GLU A 20 -11.86 23.69 -33.37
CA GLU A 20 -11.53 22.74 -32.30
C GLU A 20 -10.01 22.54 -32.16
N ARG A 21 -9.26 22.56 -33.27
CA ARG A 21 -7.78 22.53 -33.23
C ARG A 21 -7.24 23.77 -32.54
N GLU A 22 -7.72 24.97 -32.90
CA GLU A 22 -7.28 26.22 -32.28
C GLU A 22 -7.58 26.27 -30.78
N LYS A 23 -8.75 25.79 -30.34
CA LYS A 23 -9.07 25.66 -28.91
C LYS A 23 -8.12 24.70 -28.20
N ARG A 24 -7.82 23.57 -28.82
CA ARG A 24 -6.88 22.57 -28.27
C ARG A 24 -5.47 23.13 -28.15
N ASP A 25 -4.99 23.88 -29.15
CA ASP A 25 -3.65 24.47 -29.14
C ASP A 25 -3.53 25.53 -28.03
N LYS A 26 -4.55 26.39 -27.85
CA LYS A 26 -4.63 27.33 -26.72
C LYS A 26 -4.57 26.62 -25.37
N LEU A 27 -5.27 25.49 -25.23
CA LEU A 27 -5.28 24.69 -24.02
C LEU A 27 -3.90 24.06 -23.75
N LEU A 28 -3.20 23.64 -24.81
CA LEU A 28 -1.87 23.07 -24.72
C LEU A 28 -0.84 24.09 -24.21
N ASP A 29 -0.94 25.34 -24.66
CA ASP A 29 -0.08 26.43 -24.19
C ASP A 29 -0.29 26.73 -22.71
N VAL A 30 -1.55 26.67 -22.26
CA VAL A 30 -1.89 26.78 -20.83
C VAL A 30 -1.21 25.66 -20.01
N TYR A 31 -1.23 24.42 -20.50
CA TYR A 31 -0.56 23.31 -19.80
C TYR A 31 0.96 23.45 -19.78
N LYS A 32 1.57 23.88 -20.89
CA LYS A 32 3.01 24.17 -20.94
C LYS A 32 3.40 25.29 -19.98
N LEU A 33 2.54 26.28 -19.79
CA LEU A 33 2.73 27.31 -18.80
C LEU A 33 2.67 26.74 -17.38
N SER A 34 1.68 25.89 -17.06
CA SER A 34 1.60 25.19 -15.77
C SER A 34 2.82 24.33 -15.47
N VAL A 35 3.33 23.60 -16.46
CA VAL A 35 4.59 22.85 -16.37
C VAL A 35 5.73 23.81 -16.00
N SER A 36 5.89 24.90 -16.75
CA SER A 36 6.97 25.87 -16.54
C SER A 36 6.92 26.53 -15.17
N LYS A 37 5.73 26.87 -14.68
CA LYS A 37 5.50 27.43 -13.34
C LYS A 37 5.88 26.45 -12.23
N THR A 38 5.83 25.15 -12.47
CA THR A 38 6.03 24.13 -11.42
C THR A 38 7.38 23.38 -11.54
N LYS A 39 8.25 23.76 -12.49
CA LYS A 39 9.59 23.16 -12.70
C LYS A 39 10.56 23.33 -11.51
N HIS A 40 10.25 24.20 -10.56
CA HIS A 40 11.08 24.46 -9.39
C HIS A 40 10.42 23.96 -8.09
N LEU A 41 9.25 23.31 -8.18
CA LEU A 41 8.52 22.77 -7.04
C LEU A 41 8.81 21.30 -6.91
N HIS A 42 9.36 20.86 -5.78
CA HIS A 42 9.62 19.45 -5.56
C HIS A 42 8.34 18.64 -5.38
N THR A 43 8.39 17.38 -5.79
CA THR A 43 7.23 16.49 -5.76
C THR A 43 6.70 16.26 -4.34
N ASN A 44 7.54 16.38 -3.31
CA ASN A 44 7.07 16.22 -1.93
C ASN A 44 5.97 17.21 -1.52
N LEU A 45 5.88 18.37 -2.19
CA LEU A 45 4.82 19.35 -1.97
C LEU A 45 3.43 18.79 -2.27
N LEU A 46 3.31 17.80 -3.17
CA LEU A 46 2.06 17.10 -3.46
C LEU A 46 1.48 16.36 -2.25
N PHE A 47 2.33 15.99 -1.29
CA PHE A 47 1.92 15.22 -0.12
C PHE A 47 1.75 16.08 1.13
N THR A 48 2.44 17.21 1.20
CA THR A 48 2.50 18.05 2.40
C THR A 48 1.52 19.22 2.38
N THR A 49 1.31 19.85 1.22
CA THR A 49 0.44 21.03 1.07
C THR A 49 -1.03 20.66 0.84
N TYR A 50 -1.95 21.58 1.14
CA TYR A 50 -3.38 21.32 0.93
C TYR A 50 -3.69 21.23 -0.58
N HIS A 51 -3.23 22.19 -1.36
CA HIS A 51 -3.46 22.19 -2.81
C HIS A 51 -2.60 21.16 -3.55
N GLY A 52 -1.42 20.81 -3.04
CA GLY A 52 -0.64 19.69 -3.56
C GLY A 52 -1.38 18.34 -3.46
N ARG A 53 -2.07 18.08 -2.34
CA ARG A 53 -2.89 16.86 -2.21
C ARG A 53 -4.08 16.83 -3.15
N ALA A 54 -4.66 18.00 -3.46
CA ALA A 54 -5.71 18.09 -4.47
C ALA A 54 -5.19 17.78 -5.88
N ILE A 55 -4.00 18.31 -6.24
CA ILE A 55 -3.31 17.96 -7.50
C ILE A 55 -3.09 16.45 -7.58
N LEU A 56 -2.52 15.85 -6.53
CA LEU A 56 -2.28 14.41 -6.46
C LEU A 56 -3.57 13.60 -6.65
N SER A 57 -4.65 13.98 -5.97
CA SER A 57 -5.95 13.30 -6.06
C SER A 57 -6.51 13.31 -7.49
N ASP A 58 -6.42 14.45 -8.18
CA ASP A 58 -6.88 14.58 -9.57
C ASP A 58 -6.01 13.77 -10.54
N ILE A 59 -4.69 13.73 -10.34
CA ILE A 59 -3.80 12.86 -11.12
C ILE A 59 -4.19 11.40 -10.93
N CYS A 60 -4.30 10.91 -9.69
CA CYS A 60 -4.67 9.52 -9.41
C CYS A 60 -6.01 9.15 -10.04
N ARG A 61 -7.02 10.01 -9.90
CA ARG A 61 -8.35 9.81 -10.49
C ARG A 61 -8.32 9.66 -12.02
N HIS A 62 -7.42 10.37 -12.70
CA HIS A 62 -7.38 10.41 -14.16
C HIS A 62 -6.26 9.56 -14.78
N VAL A 63 -5.38 8.94 -13.99
CA VAL A 63 -4.30 8.07 -14.47
C VAL A 63 -4.55 6.61 -14.07
N THR A 64 -5.08 6.35 -12.87
CA THR A 64 -5.37 4.99 -12.40
C THR A 64 -6.71 4.45 -12.90
N PHE A 65 -7.75 5.30 -12.94
CA PHE A 65 -9.13 4.89 -13.24
C PHE A 65 -9.51 4.98 -14.73
N VAL A 66 -8.55 5.21 -15.62
CA VAL A 66 -8.82 5.17 -17.07
C VAL A 66 -8.97 3.70 -17.49
N GLU A 67 -10.14 3.37 -18.05
CA GLU A 67 -10.39 2.05 -18.63
C GLU A 67 -9.25 1.69 -19.60
N PRO A 68 -8.69 0.46 -19.55
CA PRO A 68 -7.61 0.03 -20.45
C PRO A 68 -7.99 -0.03 -21.94
N SER A 69 -9.08 0.60 -22.36
CA SER A 69 -9.56 0.53 -23.73
C SER A 69 -8.75 1.47 -24.64
N VAL A 70 -7.89 0.84 -25.43
CA VAL A 70 -7.39 1.28 -26.75
C VAL A 70 -6.20 2.27 -26.79
N MET A 71 -5.75 2.88 -25.69
CA MET A 71 -4.54 3.74 -25.71
C MET A 71 -3.48 3.31 -24.68
N ASN A 72 -2.21 3.36 -25.10
CA ASN A 72 -0.98 3.05 -24.34
C ASN A 72 -0.69 4.01 -23.16
N ASN A 73 -1.70 4.34 -22.35
CA ASN A 73 -1.63 5.40 -21.35
C ASN A 73 -2.17 4.91 -20.00
N SER A 74 -1.35 4.13 -19.30
CA SER A 74 -1.60 3.67 -17.93
C SER A 74 -0.61 4.32 -16.95
N TRP A 75 -0.85 4.16 -15.66
CA TRP A 75 0.12 4.51 -14.62
C TRP A 75 1.49 3.84 -14.82
N ARG A 76 1.56 2.72 -15.56
CA ARG A 76 2.84 2.06 -15.91
C ARG A 76 3.64 2.85 -16.93
N ASP A 77 2.97 3.46 -17.90
CA ASP A 77 3.63 4.30 -18.90
C ASP A 77 4.17 5.58 -18.25
N LEU A 78 3.42 6.14 -17.30
CA LEU A 78 3.89 7.20 -16.41
C LEU A 78 5.14 6.75 -15.63
N ALA A 79 5.12 5.55 -15.03
CA ALA A 79 6.26 5.02 -14.30
C ALA A 79 7.52 4.88 -15.19
N VAL A 80 7.38 4.29 -16.37
CA VAL A 80 8.51 4.15 -17.32
C VAL A 80 9.09 5.52 -17.68
N ARG A 81 8.24 6.51 -17.97
CA ARG A 81 8.69 7.89 -18.29
C ARG A 81 9.31 8.64 -17.12
N LEU A 82 8.89 8.34 -15.89
CA LEU A 82 9.54 8.86 -14.68
C LEU A 82 10.87 8.14 -14.36
N GLY A 83 11.28 7.17 -15.18
CA GLY A 83 12.59 6.49 -15.09
C GLY A 83 12.61 5.31 -14.12
N TYR A 84 11.47 4.64 -13.94
CA TYR A 84 11.37 3.42 -13.14
C TYR A 84 11.76 2.17 -13.95
N SER A 85 12.41 1.22 -13.28
CA SER A 85 12.70 -0.09 -13.86
C SER A 85 11.47 -1.01 -13.90
N ASP A 86 11.48 -2.01 -14.78
CA ASP A 86 10.43 -3.03 -14.85
C ASP A 86 10.20 -3.75 -13.52
N VAL A 87 11.26 -3.91 -12.72
CA VAL A 87 11.19 -4.52 -11.39
C VAL A 87 10.41 -3.61 -10.44
N GLU A 88 10.73 -2.32 -10.40
CA GLU A 88 10.00 -1.35 -9.57
C GLU A 88 8.54 -1.23 -10.00
N VAL A 89 8.25 -1.18 -11.30
CA VAL A 89 6.87 -1.17 -11.83
C VAL A 89 6.11 -2.42 -11.41
N LYS A 90 6.73 -3.60 -11.47
CA LYS A 90 6.11 -4.85 -10.98
C LYS A 90 5.88 -4.81 -9.47
N CYS A 91 6.81 -4.28 -8.69
CA CYS A 91 6.63 -4.09 -7.25
C CYS A 91 5.43 -3.19 -6.94
N ILE A 92 5.30 -2.04 -7.62
CA ILE A 92 4.12 -1.15 -7.49
C ILE A 92 2.85 -1.88 -7.91
N ASN A 93 2.88 -2.65 -8.99
CA ASN A 93 1.72 -3.41 -9.46
C ASN A 93 1.26 -4.48 -8.46
N ASN A 94 2.18 -5.06 -7.70
CA ASN A 94 1.88 -6.06 -6.67
C ASN A 94 1.34 -5.43 -5.37
N LEU A 95 1.42 -4.11 -5.19
CA LEU A 95 0.73 -3.38 -4.11
C LEU A 95 -0.78 -3.24 -4.35
N ARG A 96 -1.28 -3.66 -5.53
CA ARG A 96 -2.66 -3.45 -6.02
C ARG A 96 -3.68 -4.39 -5.35
N GLY A 97 -3.72 -4.36 -4.02
CA GLY A 97 -4.48 -5.28 -3.15
C GLY A 97 -5.45 -4.62 -2.15
N SER A 98 -5.83 -3.35 -2.34
CA SER A 98 -7.01 -2.63 -1.75
C SER A 98 -6.77 -1.38 -0.87
N VAL A 99 -5.54 -0.88 -0.67
CA VAL A 99 -5.33 0.32 0.18
C VAL A 99 -4.68 1.51 -0.54
N TYR A 100 -3.87 1.28 -1.57
CA TYR A 100 -3.13 2.37 -2.24
C TYR A 100 -3.45 2.45 -3.73
N ASP A 101 -3.62 3.68 -4.22
CA ASP A 101 -3.64 3.96 -5.65
C ASP A 101 -2.22 3.76 -6.22
N PRO A 102 -2.03 3.01 -7.32
CA PRO A 102 -0.71 2.73 -7.88
C PRO A 102 -0.01 3.99 -8.40
N THR A 103 -0.76 5.00 -8.87
CA THR A 103 -0.20 6.29 -9.26
C THR A 103 0.25 7.07 -8.03
N GLU A 104 -0.52 7.03 -6.94
CA GLU A 104 -0.12 7.66 -5.66
C GLU A 104 1.17 7.04 -5.11
N ALA A 105 1.22 5.71 -5.04
CA ALA A 105 2.41 4.98 -4.56
C ALA A 105 3.65 5.27 -5.42
N LEU A 106 3.47 5.31 -6.75
CA LEU A 106 4.49 5.71 -7.71
C LEU A 106 5.00 7.13 -7.41
N LEU A 107 4.12 8.12 -7.31
CA LEU A 107 4.54 9.51 -7.09
C LEU A 107 5.14 9.73 -5.70
N GLN A 108 4.70 8.96 -4.70
CA GLN A 108 5.27 9.00 -3.36
C GLN A 108 6.70 8.46 -3.34
N TYR A 109 6.96 7.35 -4.03
CA TYR A 109 8.32 6.84 -4.21
C TYR A 109 9.19 7.79 -5.03
N TYR A 110 8.62 8.44 -6.05
CA TYR A 110 9.32 9.43 -6.87
C TYR A 110 9.80 10.60 -6.00
N ALA A 111 8.89 11.16 -5.19
CA ALA A 111 9.18 12.24 -4.25
C ALA A 111 10.22 11.88 -3.19
N ALA A 112 10.34 10.59 -2.86
CA ALA A 112 11.25 10.12 -1.84
C ALA A 112 12.65 9.80 -2.37
N THR A 113 12.75 9.29 -3.62
CA THR A 113 14.00 8.77 -4.17
C THR A 113 14.68 9.69 -5.17
N LYS A 114 13.92 10.57 -5.84
CA LYS A 114 14.47 11.51 -6.83
C LYS A 114 14.60 12.89 -6.19
N THR A 115 15.81 13.23 -5.74
CA THR A 115 16.09 14.50 -5.05
C THR A 115 15.75 15.73 -5.88
N GLU A 116 15.86 15.63 -7.21
CA GLU A 116 15.54 16.71 -8.15
C GLU A 116 14.17 16.51 -8.83
N GLY A 117 13.33 15.60 -8.31
CA GLY A 117 12.04 15.29 -8.90
C GLY A 117 11.02 16.39 -8.67
N THR A 118 10.55 17.04 -9.75
CA THR A 118 9.65 18.19 -9.65
C THR A 118 8.23 17.90 -10.09
N VAL A 119 7.28 18.67 -9.55
CA VAL A 119 5.87 18.68 -9.99
C VAL A 119 5.80 19.01 -11.49
N GLY A 120 6.60 19.98 -11.95
CA GLY A 120 6.67 20.33 -13.37
C GLY A 120 7.06 19.17 -14.27
N PHE A 121 8.02 18.34 -13.86
CA PHE A 121 8.41 17.16 -14.63
C PHE A 121 7.28 16.11 -14.70
N ILE A 122 6.55 15.89 -13.60
CA ILE A 122 5.38 14.99 -13.62
C ILE A 122 4.32 15.51 -14.59
N LEU A 123 4.01 16.81 -14.56
CA LEU A 123 3.05 17.42 -15.48
C LEU A 123 3.51 17.36 -16.94
N GLU A 124 4.82 17.53 -17.19
CA GLU A 124 5.44 17.40 -18.52
C GLU A 124 5.25 15.98 -19.06
N VAL A 125 5.53 14.96 -18.25
CA VAL A 125 5.30 13.55 -18.62
C VAL A 125 3.81 13.26 -18.84
N LEU A 126 2.92 13.77 -17.98
CA LEU A 126 1.46 13.61 -18.19
C LEU A 126 1.01 14.26 -19.51
N LEU A 127 1.61 15.37 -19.89
CA LEU A 127 1.34 16.04 -21.15
C LEU A 127 1.83 15.24 -22.36
N GLU A 128 3.04 14.69 -22.31
CA GLU A 128 3.59 13.81 -23.34
C GLU A 128 2.75 12.55 -23.55
N LEU A 129 2.25 11.97 -22.45
CA LEU A 129 1.37 10.80 -22.47
C LEU A 129 -0.08 11.16 -22.83
N GLY A 130 -0.42 12.44 -22.96
CA GLY A 130 -1.75 12.86 -23.38
C GLY A 130 -2.84 12.71 -22.30
N PHE A 131 -2.49 12.75 -21.01
CA PHE A 131 -3.45 12.78 -19.90
C PHE A 131 -4.10 14.17 -19.75
N LEU A 132 -4.71 14.68 -20.82
CA LEU A 132 -5.33 16.01 -20.87
C LEU A 132 -6.42 16.22 -19.79
N PRO A 133 -7.28 15.22 -19.46
CA PRO A 133 -8.26 15.39 -18.38
C PRO A 133 -7.62 15.65 -17.01
N ALA A 134 -6.51 14.98 -16.71
CA ALA A 134 -5.76 15.22 -15.47
C ALA A 134 -5.22 16.66 -15.46
N LEU A 135 -4.56 17.07 -16.54
CA LEU A 135 -3.97 18.41 -16.69
C LEU A 135 -5.01 19.53 -16.56
N HIS A 136 -6.20 19.32 -17.13
CA HIS A 136 -7.29 20.28 -17.01
C HIS A 136 -7.74 20.47 -15.56
N LYS A 137 -7.86 19.38 -14.80
CA LYS A 137 -8.33 19.43 -13.41
C LYS A 137 -7.31 20.05 -12.46
N VAL A 138 -6.04 19.66 -12.60
CA VAL A 138 -4.98 20.16 -11.71
C VAL A 138 -4.69 21.65 -11.90
N GLN A 139 -5.02 22.25 -13.05
CA GLN A 139 -4.70 23.64 -13.35
C GLN A 139 -5.19 24.60 -12.26
N LYS A 140 -6.43 24.46 -11.81
CA LYS A 140 -7.01 25.28 -10.74
C LYS A 140 -6.20 25.17 -9.44
N HIS A 141 -5.72 23.97 -9.13
CA HIS A 141 -4.96 23.71 -7.91
C HIS A 141 -3.51 24.17 -8.00
N ILE A 142 -2.94 24.27 -9.20
CA ILE A 142 -1.58 24.79 -9.40
C ILE A 142 -1.50 26.28 -9.04
N ASP A 143 -2.41 27.10 -9.55
CA ASP A 143 -2.39 28.53 -9.24
C ASP A 143 -2.63 28.76 -7.73
N LEU A 144 -3.53 27.97 -7.12
CA LEU A 144 -3.77 28.03 -5.66
C LEU A 144 -2.58 27.53 -4.84
N LEU A 145 -1.87 26.50 -5.30
CA LEU A 145 -0.64 26.02 -4.66
C LEU A 145 0.45 27.09 -4.69
N LEU A 146 0.60 27.80 -5.81
CA LEU A 146 1.57 28.89 -5.91
C LEU A 146 1.23 30.01 -4.92
N THR A 147 -0.05 30.39 -4.81
CA THR A 147 -0.50 31.36 -3.79
C THR A 147 -0.26 30.85 -2.36
N GLU A 148 -0.53 29.57 -2.06
CA GLU A 148 -0.25 28.94 -0.75
C GLU A 148 1.24 29.01 -0.38
N LEU A 149 2.13 28.91 -1.37
CA LEU A 149 3.58 29.02 -1.16
C LEU A 149 4.05 30.47 -0.99
N GLU A 150 3.42 31.43 -1.67
CA GLU A 150 3.73 32.86 -1.58
C GLU A 150 3.30 33.47 -0.24
N THR A 151 2.16 33.05 0.33
CA THR A 151 1.64 33.59 1.60
C THR A 151 2.37 33.10 2.83
N LYS A 152 3.31 32.14 2.70
CA LYS A 152 4.08 31.52 3.80
C LYS A 152 3.23 30.96 4.96
N GLU A 153 1.93 30.74 4.76
CA GLU A 153 1.07 30.07 5.75
C GLU A 153 1.47 28.60 5.96
N ALA A 154 2.33 28.06 5.08
CA ALA A 154 3.00 26.79 5.29
C ALA A 154 4.31 27.00 6.08
N ASP A 155 4.30 26.66 7.37
CA ASP A 155 5.47 26.50 8.27
C ASP A 155 6.48 25.41 7.82
N ILE A 156 6.69 25.22 6.51
CA ILE A 156 7.20 23.97 5.94
C ILE A 156 8.31 24.19 4.88
N ILE A 157 8.65 25.43 4.50
CA ILE A 157 9.54 25.66 3.36
C ILE A 157 11.02 25.77 3.78
N GLU A 158 11.85 24.82 3.37
CA GLU A 158 13.30 25.01 3.30
C GLU A 158 13.62 25.85 2.06
N VAL A 159 13.89 27.14 2.26
CA VAL A 159 14.53 27.97 1.23
C VAL A 159 16.03 27.77 1.38
N PRO A 160 16.75 27.25 0.37
CA PRO A 160 18.18 27.06 0.51
C PRO A 160 18.88 28.41 0.66
N ASN A 161 19.70 28.52 1.71
CA ASN A 161 20.59 29.66 1.92
C ASN A 161 21.60 29.69 0.78
N SER A 162 21.52 30.73 -0.04
CA SER A 162 22.44 30.97 -1.13
C SER A 162 23.83 31.35 -0.60
N THR A 163 24.79 30.46 -0.76
CA THR A 163 26.16 30.87 -1.09
C THR A 163 26.66 29.93 -2.19
N GLU A 164 26.88 30.54 -3.35
CA GLU A 164 27.56 30.04 -4.54
C GLU A 164 26.69 29.37 -5.61
N ASP A 165 26.83 29.95 -6.82
CA ASP A 165 26.33 29.61 -8.15
C ASP A 165 24.86 29.92 -8.51
N LEU A 166 24.70 31.15 -9.02
CA LEU A 166 23.62 31.62 -9.88
C LEU A 166 23.49 30.72 -11.13
N GLU A 167 22.57 29.75 -11.10
CA GLU A 167 21.75 29.29 -12.24
C GLU A 167 20.86 28.08 -11.90
N ALA A 168 21.12 27.38 -10.78
CA ALA A 168 20.19 26.40 -10.26
C ALA A 168 19.04 27.11 -9.51
N LYS A 169 17.89 27.28 -10.17
CA LYS A 169 16.64 27.63 -9.46
C LYS A 169 16.50 26.66 -8.29
N SER A 170 16.63 27.20 -7.08
CA SER A 170 16.48 26.44 -5.85
C SER A 170 15.16 25.68 -5.87
N ILE A 171 15.23 24.36 -5.89
CA ILE A 171 14.04 23.54 -5.84
C ILE A 171 13.39 23.76 -4.46
N ILE A 172 12.15 24.24 -4.45
CA ILE A 172 11.36 24.47 -3.25
C ILE A 172 10.86 23.11 -2.74
N LYS A 173 11.18 22.79 -1.48
CA LYS A 173 10.83 21.52 -0.82
C LYS A 173 10.12 21.76 0.50
N ALA A 174 9.26 20.80 0.86
CA ALA A 174 8.75 20.70 2.21
C ALA A 174 9.76 20.05 3.18
N ALA A 175 10.09 20.71 4.28
CA ALA A 175 11.03 20.26 5.31
C ALA A 175 10.54 19.02 6.06
N ASN A 176 9.23 18.94 6.31
CA ASN A 176 8.62 17.89 7.14
C ASN A 176 8.14 16.67 6.34
N PHE A 177 8.63 16.48 5.11
CA PHE A 177 8.22 15.34 4.31
C PHE A 177 8.89 14.05 4.82
N LYS A 178 8.10 13.20 5.48
CA LYS A 178 8.49 11.84 5.82
C LYS A 178 7.86 10.88 4.80
N PRO A 179 8.60 10.39 3.80
CA PRO A 179 8.03 9.50 2.80
C PRO A 179 7.61 8.18 3.43
N CYS A 180 6.38 7.74 3.16
CA CYS A 180 5.92 6.39 3.48
C CYS A 180 6.25 5.49 2.28
N ILE A 181 7.51 5.12 2.11
CA ILE A 181 7.91 4.19 1.05
C ILE A 181 7.55 2.77 1.50
N PRO A 182 6.80 1.98 0.71
CA PRO A 182 6.61 0.57 0.98
C PRO A 182 7.96 -0.15 1.02
N ALA A 183 8.23 -0.93 2.07
CA ALA A 183 9.53 -1.59 2.31
C ALA A 183 9.99 -2.55 1.18
N ILE A 184 9.15 -2.81 0.18
CA ILE A 184 9.50 -3.56 -1.04
C ILE A 184 10.54 -2.83 -1.90
N PHE A 185 10.69 -1.50 -1.74
CA PHE A 185 11.69 -0.71 -2.47
C PHE A 185 12.97 -0.42 -1.67
N ASP A 186 13.03 -0.80 -0.39
CA ASP A 186 14.27 -0.78 0.40
C ASP A 186 15.14 -1.98 0.00
N VAL A 187 15.78 -1.91 -1.16
CA VAL A 187 16.94 -2.76 -1.42
C VAL A 187 18.11 -2.14 -0.66
N PRO A 188 18.79 -2.85 0.27
CA PRO A 188 19.97 -2.31 0.90
C PRO A 188 21.02 -2.09 -0.18
N GLN A 189 21.35 -0.83 -0.45
CA GLN A 189 22.53 -0.46 -1.22
C GLN A 189 23.77 -0.90 -0.43
N SER A 190 24.15 -2.16 -0.58
CA SER A 190 25.43 -2.67 -0.10
C SER A 190 26.52 -2.06 -0.98
N LYS A 191 27.27 -1.13 -0.41
CA LYS A 191 28.45 -0.51 -1.02
C LYS A 191 29.67 -1.45 -1.15
N ASP A 192 29.54 -2.75 -0.86
CA ASP A 192 30.67 -3.68 -0.88
C ASP A 192 30.36 -4.94 -1.69
N ILE A 193 30.23 -4.79 -3.02
CA ILE A 193 30.36 -5.93 -3.93
C ILE A 193 31.60 -5.69 -4.79
N ALA A 194 32.77 -6.02 -4.25
CA ALA A 194 33.93 -6.31 -5.08
C ALA A 194 33.66 -7.64 -5.79
N ILE A 195 33.19 -7.55 -7.03
CA ILE A 195 33.05 -8.71 -7.93
C ILE A 195 34.46 -9.20 -8.26
N LYS A 196 34.95 -10.23 -7.55
CA LYS A 196 36.11 -10.98 -8.00
C LYS A 196 35.63 -11.98 -9.04
N VAL A 197 35.81 -11.64 -10.32
CA VAL A 197 35.67 -12.57 -11.44
C VAL A 197 36.72 -13.66 -11.25
N VAL A 198 36.27 -14.86 -10.87
CA VAL A 198 37.12 -16.06 -10.92
C VAL A 198 36.91 -16.66 -12.29
N ASN A 199 37.87 -16.45 -13.19
CA ASN A 199 37.96 -17.21 -14.42
C ASN A 199 38.41 -18.64 -14.07
N CYS A 200 37.47 -19.58 -14.09
CA CYS A 200 37.80 -20.99 -14.17
C CYS A 200 37.86 -21.38 -15.65
N THR A 201 39.06 -21.42 -16.20
CA THR A 201 39.34 -22.10 -17.46
C THR A 201 39.18 -23.59 -17.22
N ASN A 202 38.17 -24.21 -17.83
CA ASN A 202 38.24 -25.63 -18.16
C ASN A 202 37.52 -25.91 -19.48
N ASN A 203 38.27 -26.58 -20.35
CA ASN A 203 37.93 -26.93 -21.72
C ASN A 203 36.76 -27.93 -21.80
N ASN A 204 36.08 -27.83 -22.94
CA ASN A 204 35.22 -28.80 -23.61
C ASN A 204 33.70 -28.76 -23.32
N ASN A 205 33.03 -28.32 -24.40
CA ASN A 205 31.73 -28.74 -24.92
C ASN A 205 30.45 -28.14 -24.32
N ASN A 206 30.03 -27.06 -25.00
CA ASN A 206 28.67 -26.68 -25.39
C ASN A 206 27.50 -27.50 -24.81
N ASN A 207 26.78 -26.89 -23.87
CA ASN A 207 25.34 -26.63 -23.97
C ASN A 207 24.89 -25.74 -22.80
N ASN A 208 24.51 -24.49 -23.10
CA ASN A 208 24.13 -23.49 -22.12
C ASN A 208 22.74 -23.79 -21.54
N THR A 209 22.72 -24.35 -20.34
CA THR A 209 21.55 -24.32 -19.44
C THR A 209 21.99 -23.62 -18.17
N VAL A 210 21.60 -22.35 -17.99
CA VAL A 210 21.91 -21.57 -16.78
C VAL A 210 21.03 -22.10 -15.65
N GLN A 211 21.58 -23.00 -14.82
CA GLN A 211 21.02 -23.28 -13.51
C GLN A 211 21.49 -22.20 -12.54
N HIS A 212 20.55 -21.39 -12.06
CA HIS A 212 20.78 -20.51 -10.92
C HIS A 212 20.70 -21.34 -9.62
N GLU A 213 21.82 -21.96 -9.23
CA GLU A 213 21.99 -22.38 -7.85
C GLU A 213 22.42 -21.18 -7.01
N VAL A 214 21.46 -20.63 -6.25
CA VAL A 214 21.72 -19.60 -5.24
C VAL A 214 22.38 -20.28 -4.05
N LEU A 215 23.71 -20.27 -4.02
CA LEU A 215 24.48 -20.66 -2.85
C LEU A 215 24.27 -19.60 -1.75
N HIS A 216 23.31 -19.83 -0.86
CA HIS A 216 23.10 -19.01 0.33
C HIS A 216 24.34 -19.09 1.24
N LYS A 217 25.21 -18.08 1.18
CA LYS A 217 26.26 -17.89 2.18
C LYS A 217 25.61 -17.69 3.55
N ALA A 218 25.94 -18.59 4.48
CA ALA A 218 25.46 -18.57 5.85
C ALA A 218 25.77 -17.22 6.52
N ARG A 219 24.72 -16.52 6.91
CA ARG A 219 24.76 -15.37 7.81
C ARG A 219 25.24 -15.83 9.20
N PRO A 220 26.03 -15.04 9.95
CA PRO A 220 26.45 -15.42 11.30
C PRO A 220 25.21 -15.66 12.18
N GLN A 221 25.01 -16.91 12.59
CA GLN A 221 23.92 -17.34 13.47
C GLN A 221 24.32 -17.14 14.92
N THR A 222 23.86 -16.06 15.55
CA THR A 222 23.72 -15.96 17.02
C THR A 222 22.49 -15.14 17.42
N VAL A 223 21.37 -15.31 16.71
CA VAL A 223 20.04 -15.06 17.28
C VAL A 223 19.29 -16.38 17.14
N GLN A 224 19.15 -17.13 18.23
CA GLN A 224 18.34 -18.34 18.24
C GLN A 224 16.95 -18.01 17.68
N ARG A 225 16.62 -18.52 16.49
CA ARG A 225 15.26 -18.44 15.96
C ARG A 225 14.35 -19.18 16.94
N LYS A 226 13.60 -18.44 17.77
CA LYS A 226 12.58 -19.02 18.64
C LYS A 226 11.65 -19.87 17.77
N GLN A 227 11.67 -21.18 17.97
CA GLN A 227 10.80 -22.11 17.28
C GLN A 227 9.44 -22.11 17.99
N TYR A 228 8.37 -21.96 17.22
CA TYR A 228 6.99 -21.92 17.71
C TYR A 228 6.22 -23.13 17.19
N CYS A 229 5.31 -23.68 18.00
CA CYS A 229 4.49 -24.82 17.59
C CYS A 229 3.29 -24.41 16.71
N ARG A 230 2.77 -23.20 16.95
CA ARG A 230 1.65 -22.57 16.24
C ARG A 230 1.83 -21.06 16.21
N TYR A 231 1.25 -20.43 15.19
CA TYR A 231 1.17 -18.97 15.05
C TYR A 231 -0.30 -18.52 15.17
N VAL A 232 -0.53 -17.58 16.08
CA VAL A 232 -1.85 -17.04 16.42
C VAL A 232 -1.82 -15.53 16.27
N MET A 233 -2.84 -14.96 15.64
CA MET A 233 -3.08 -13.52 15.65
C MET A 233 -4.30 -13.19 16.50
N LEU A 234 -4.22 -12.11 17.28
CA LEU A 234 -5.38 -11.53 17.97
C LEU A 234 -5.96 -10.38 17.14
N SER A 235 -7.28 -10.23 17.17
CA SER A 235 -8.00 -9.10 16.57
C SER A 235 -8.99 -8.57 17.60
N PHE A 236 -8.91 -7.29 17.97
CA PHE A 236 -9.67 -6.71 19.08
C PHE A 236 -9.86 -5.20 18.90
N ALA A 237 -10.91 -4.66 19.51
CA ALA A 237 -11.11 -3.21 19.69
C ALA A 237 -10.54 -2.73 21.03
N SER A 238 -10.49 -1.42 21.27
CA SER A 238 -9.90 -0.83 22.48
C SER A 238 -10.50 -1.38 23.78
N ASP A 239 -11.81 -1.62 23.83
CA ASP A 239 -12.49 -2.20 25.00
C ASP A 239 -12.16 -3.69 25.23
N GLY A 240 -11.64 -4.38 24.21
CA GLY A 240 -11.15 -5.76 24.28
C GLY A 240 -9.65 -5.89 24.60
N TYR A 241 -8.90 -4.78 24.69
CA TYR A 241 -7.44 -4.80 24.86
C TYR A 241 -6.99 -5.58 26.10
N ALA A 242 -7.65 -5.37 27.25
CA ALA A 242 -7.30 -6.05 28.49
C ALA A 242 -7.48 -7.58 28.37
N THR A 243 -8.57 -8.03 27.76
CA THR A 243 -8.80 -9.46 27.49
C THR A 243 -7.80 -10.00 26.47
N ALA A 244 -7.45 -9.24 25.42
CA ALA A 244 -6.43 -9.63 24.45
C ALA A 244 -5.05 -9.87 25.10
N VAL A 245 -4.62 -9.00 26.02
CA VAL A 245 -3.38 -9.17 26.79
C VAL A 245 -3.42 -10.45 27.63
N LYS A 246 -4.54 -10.73 28.31
CA LYS A 246 -4.72 -11.99 29.07
C LYS A 246 -4.63 -13.22 28.15
N VAL A 247 -5.30 -13.18 27.00
CA VAL A 247 -5.27 -14.24 25.98
C VAL A 247 -3.83 -14.46 25.51
N ALA A 248 -3.12 -13.39 25.13
CA ALA A 248 -1.75 -13.46 24.67
C ALA A 248 -0.82 -14.09 25.72
N ALA A 249 -0.96 -13.70 27.00
CA ALA A 249 -0.18 -14.26 28.09
C ALA A 249 -0.43 -15.76 28.27
N ALA A 250 -1.70 -16.20 28.27
CA ALA A 250 -2.07 -17.61 28.41
C ALA A 250 -1.52 -18.47 27.26
N LEU A 251 -1.60 -17.97 26.02
CA LEU A 251 -1.09 -18.66 24.84
C LEU A 251 0.45 -18.73 24.86
N ARG A 252 1.14 -17.62 25.16
CA ARG A 252 2.61 -17.57 25.23
C ARG A 252 3.17 -18.48 26.33
N ALA A 253 2.45 -18.63 27.44
CA ALA A 253 2.82 -19.53 28.53
C ALA A 253 2.58 -21.02 28.21
N THR A 254 1.81 -21.34 27.16
CA THR A 254 1.48 -22.71 26.79
C THR A 254 2.48 -23.25 25.77
N THR A 255 3.02 -24.44 26.05
CA THR A 255 3.96 -25.15 25.18
C THR A 255 3.39 -26.49 24.70
N ASN A 256 3.93 -27.00 23.59
CA ASN A 256 3.63 -28.35 23.12
C ASN A 256 4.48 -29.41 23.85
N ARG A 257 4.30 -30.70 23.49
CA ARG A 257 5.09 -31.82 24.05
C ARG A 257 6.61 -31.68 23.84
N ASN A 258 7.01 -30.92 22.83
CA ASN A 258 8.42 -30.68 22.50
C ASN A 258 8.95 -29.38 23.14
N GLY A 259 8.17 -28.73 24.01
CA GLY A 259 8.57 -27.50 24.70
C GLY A 259 8.46 -26.22 23.86
N PHE A 260 7.91 -26.28 22.64
CA PHE A 260 7.76 -25.09 21.80
C PHE A 260 6.53 -24.26 22.18
N PRO A 261 6.67 -22.96 22.45
CA PRO A 261 5.55 -22.08 22.78
C PRO A 261 4.68 -21.76 21.56
N ILE A 262 3.52 -21.17 21.82
CA ILE A 262 2.68 -20.56 20.78
C ILE A 262 3.20 -19.15 20.46
N GLY A 263 3.41 -18.86 19.17
CA GLY A 263 3.72 -17.52 18.69
C GLY A 263 2.44 -16.71 18.61
N VAL A 264 2.39 -15.54 19.27
CA VAL A 264 1.21 -14.67 19.30
C VAL A 264 1.55 -13.30 18.76
N VAL A 265 0.76 -12.84 17.80
CA VAL A 265 0.87 -11.52 17.16
C VAL A 265 -0.31 -10.65 17.57
N MET A 266 -0.01 -9.47 18.09
CA MET A 266 -0.93 -8.32 18.17
C MET A 266 -0.39 -7.21 17.26
N LEU A 267 -1.25 -6.53 16.50
CA LEU A 267 -0.77 -5.52 15.54
C LEU A 267 -0.11 -4.34 16.26
N CYS A 268 -0.64 -3.95 17.43
CA CYS A 268 -0.09 -2.89 18.27
C CYS A 268 1.33 -3.17 18.77
N GLU A 269 1.79 -4.43 18.83
CA GLU A 269 3.17 -4.77 19.22
C GLU A 269 4.19 -4.49 18.10
N ASN A 270 3.72 -4.27 16.87
CA ASN A 270 4.54 -4.02 15.68
C ASN A 270 3.93 -2.88 14.85
N ASP A 271 3.38 -1.87 15.52
CA ASP A 271 2.59 -0.81 14.90
C ASP A 271 3.38 -0.04 13.84
N ASP A 272 4.64 0.26 14.12
CA ASP A 272 5.57 0.94 13.21
C ASP A 272 5.85 0.17 11.92
N ILE A 273 5.78 -1.16 11.94
CA ILE A 273 5.97 -2.03 10.77
C ILE A 273 4.64 -2.22 10.04
N VAL A 274 3.57 -2.50 10.78
CA VAL A 274 2.22 -2.71 10.22
C VAL A 274 1.74 -1.46 9.51
N MET A 275 1.95 -0.28 10.09
CA MET A 275 1.47 1.00 9.55
C MET A 275 2.21 1.46 8.27
N ARG A 276 3.31 0.81 7.86
CA ARG A 276 4.00 1.12 6.60
C ARG A 276 3.20 0.66 5.38
N ASN A 277 2.55 -0.49 5.49
CA ASN A 277 1.64 -1.02 4.46
C ASN A 277 0.61 -1.94 5.13
N PRO A 278 -0.39 -1.38 5.80
CA PRO A 278 -1.29 -2.14 6.67
C PRO A 278 -2.05 -3.22 5.91
N GLY A 279 -2.53 -2.92 4.69
CA GLY A 279 -3.26 -3.89 3.87
C GLY A 279 -2.42 -5.14 3.54
N GLN A 280 -1.21 -4.95 3.00
CA GLN A 280 -0.32 -6.07 2.67
C GLN A 280 0.18 -6.78 3.94
N MET A 281 0.65 -6.03 4.93
CA MET A 281 1.21 -6.59 6.16
C MET A 281 0.17 -7.44 6.90
N ILE A 282 -1.05 -6.94 7.05
CA ILE A 282 -2.14 -7.68 7.69
C ILE A 282 -2.52 -8.91 6.86
N THR A 283 -2.61 -8.78 5.54
CA THR A 283 -2.89 -9.94 4.67
C THR A 283 -1.81 -11.02 4.79
N GLU A 284 -0.54 -10.62 4.80
CA GLU A 284 0.60 -11.54 4.97
C GLU A 284 0.63 -12.17 6.37
N ILE A 285 0.34 -11.40 7.42
CA ILE A 285 0.23 -11.91 8.79
C ILE A 285 -0.89 -12.95 8.83
N VAL A 286 -2.12 -12.58 8.43
CA VAL A 286 -3.31 -13.44 8.45
C VAL A 286 -3.15 -14.70 7.58
N THR A 287 -2.35 -14.66 6.50
CA THR A 287 -2.05 -15.85 5.67
C THR A 287 -1.00 -16.76 6.28
N LYS A 288 -0.07 -16.23 7.09
CA LYS A 288 0.94 -17.03 7.80
C LYS A 288 0.46 -17.59 9.14
N MET A 289 -0.65 -17.09 9.69
CA MET A 289 -1.22 -17.58 10.94
C MET A 289 -1.90 -18.94 10.80
N ASP A 290 -1.74 -19.78 11.82
CA ASP A 290 -2.52 -21.02 11.96
C ASP A 290 -3.91 -20.72 12.52
N PHE A 291 -4.02 -19.73 13.42
CA PHE A 291 -5.28 -19.30 14.00
C PHE A 291 -5.41 -17.77 14.08
N VAL A 292 -6.65 -17.29 13.98
CA VAL A 292 -7.02 -15.91 14.34
C VAL A 292 -8.06 -15.96 15.47
N ILE A 293 -7.84 -15.12 16.48
CA ILE A 293 -8.68 -15.03 17.68
C ILE A 293 -9.29 -13.62 17.73
N PRO A 294 -10.52 -13.45 17.24
CA PRO A 294 -11.32 -12.27 17.53
C PRO A 294 -11.67 -12.19 19.02
N VAL A 295 -11.39 -11.06 19.67
CA VAL A 295 -11.91 -10.75 21.01
C VAL A 295 -13.21 -9.98 20.82
N LEU A 296 -14.33 -10.65 21.04
CA LEU A 296 -15.65 -10.12 20.74
C LEU A 296 -16.15 -9.28 21.92
N THR A 297 -16.26 -7.98 21.67
CA THR A 297 -16.78 -6.96 22.59
C THR A 297 -17.77 -6.08 21.85
N ASP A 298 -18.48 -5.21 22.57
CA ASP A 298 -19.35 -4.21 21.94
C ASP A 298 -18.55 -3.28 21.01
N GLY A 299 -17.34 -2.88 21.39
CA GLY A 299 -16.42 -2.12 20.55
C GLY A 299 -15.95 -2.90 19.32
N TYR A 300 -15.75 -4.22 19.42
CA TYR A 300 -15.40 -5.05 18.25
C TYR A 300 -16.51 -5.01 17.19
N PHE A 301 -17.77 -5.22 17.59
CA PHE A 301 -18.89 -5.15 16.66
C PHE A 301 -19.15 -3.73 16.14
N ALA A 302 -18.89 -2.70 16.95
CA ALA A 302 -18.93 -1.32 16.48
C ALA A 302 -17.89 -1.07 15.38
N ALA A 303 -16.65 -1.55 15.57
CA ALA A 303 -15.56 -1.42 14.60
C ALA A 303 -15.79 -2.22 13.31
N LEU A 304 -16.59 -3.30 13.35
CA LEU A 304 -17.03 -4.02 12.14
C LEU A 304 -18.01 -3.21 11.28
N LYS A 305 -18.87 -2.39 11.90
CA LYS A 305 -19.86 -1.58 11.18
C LYS A 305 -19.31 -0.23 10.75
N PHE A 306 -18.62 0.43 11.66
CA PHE A 306 -18.15 1.80 11.53
C PHE A 306 -16.65 1.83 11.84
N PRO A 307 -15.79 1.44 10.88
CA PRO A 307 -14.36 1.41 11.07
C PRO A 307 -13.86 2.82 11.46
N ASN A 308 -13.23 2.92 12.63
CA ASN A 308 -12.68 4.18 13.10
C ASN A 308 -11.22 4.30 12.63
N SER A 309 -10.99 4.94 11.48
CA SER A 309 -9.64 5.19 10.95
C SER A 309 -8.74 6.04 11.87
N ARG A 310 -9.34 6.72 12.87
CA ARG A 310 -8.64 7.52 13.88
C ARG A 310 -8.48 6.81 15.22
N ALA A 311 -8.87 5.54 15.34
CA ALA A 311 -8.65 4.78 16.56
C ALA A 311 -7.15 4.73 16.89
N ARG A 312 -6.81 4.87 18.18
CA ARG A 312 -5.41 4.92 18.63
C ARG A 312 -4.71 3.59 18.37
N LEU A 313 -5.39 2.48 18.67
CA LEU A 313 -4.87 1.14 18.46
C LEU A 313 -4.95 0.75 16.98
N VAL A 314 -3.86 0.17 16.47
CA VAL A 314 -3.80 -0.38 15.11
C VAL A 314 -4.78 -1.54 14.96
N ASP A 315 -4.89 -2.41 15.97
CA ASP A 315 -5.81 -3.55 15.96
C ASP A 315 -7.26 -3.11 15.72
N GLU A 316 -7.73 -2.08 16.42
CA GLU A 316 -9.09 -1.55 16.26
C GLU A 316 -9.32 -0.96 14.87
N ARG A 317 -8.35 -0.19 14.34
CA ARG A 317 -8.44 0.43 13.00
C ARG A 317 -8.70 -0.59 11.90
N TYR A 318 -8.21 -1.80 12.07
CA TYR A 318 -8.25 -2.84 11.04
C TYR A 318 -9.15 -4.03 11.39
N VAL A 319 -10.01 -3.94 12.42
CA VAL A 319 -10.97 -5.01 12.77
C VAL A 319 -11.81 -5.42 11.57
N GLN A 320 -12.40 -4.46 10.86
CA GLN A 320 -13.22 -4.75 9.67
C GLN A 320 -12.40 -5.40 8.56
N PHE A 321 -11.22 -4.88 8.26
CA PHE A 321 -10.36 -5.42 7.20
C PHE A 321 -9.91 -6.86 7.49
N ILE A 322 -9.52 -7.15 8.74
CA ILE A 322 -9.17 -8.50 9.17
C ILE A 322 -10.40 -9.42 9.04
N HIS A 323 -11.57 -8.95 9.46
CA HIS A 323 -12.82 -9.70 9.37
C HIS A 323 -13.19 -10.05 7.93
N ASP A 324 -13.07 -9.10 7.00
CA ASP A 324 -13.33 -9.31 5.57
C ASP A 324 -12.41 -10.40 4.99
N ILE A 325 -11.13 -10.40 5.36
CA ILE A 325 -10.19 -11.47 4.97
C ILE A 325 -10.63 -12.82 5.54
N LEU A 326 -11.07 -12.86 6.80
CA LEU A 326 -11.53 -14.10 7.44
C LEU A 326 -12.80 -14.65 6.80
N VAL A 327 -13.79 -13.79 6.54
CA VAL A 327 -15.05 -14.17 5.88
C VAL A 327 -14.77 -14.65 4.45
N SER A 328 -13.92 -13.95 3.71
CA SER A 328 -13.50 -14.38 2.38
C SER A 328 -12.87 -15.77 2.44
N LYS A 329 -11.89 -16.01 3.32
CA LYS A 329 -11.27 -17.34 3.49
C LYS A 329 -12.29 -18.40 3.91
N TYR A 330 -13.24 -18.06 4.76
CA TYR A 330 -14.28 -18.96 5.25
C TYR A 330 -15.18 -19.47 4.11
N ILE A 331 -15.67 -18.55 3.27
CA ILE A 331 -16.52 -18.87 2.11
C ILE A 331 -15.77 -19.78 1.13
N HIS A 332 -14.49 -19.50 0.86
CA HIS A 332 -13.70 -20.26 -0.11
C HIS A 332 -13.26 -21.65 0.38
N SER A 333 -13.10 -21.85 1.69
CA SER A 333 -12.52 -23.08 2.25
C SER A 333 -13.52 -24.00 2.97
N GLN A 334 -14.78 -23.57 3.15
CA GLN A 334 -15.82 -24.29 3.91
C GLN A 334 -15.35 -24.81 5.29
N CYS A 335 -14.34 -24.20 5.91
CA CYS A 335 -13.74 -24.70 7.12
C CYS A 335 -13.62 -23.62 8.20
N VAL A 336 -14.32 -23.85 9.32
CA VAL A 336 -14.35 -23.04 10.54
C VAL A 336 -13.09 -23.25 11.42
N SER A 337 -12.10 -24.01 10.95
CA SER A 337 -11.09 -24.56 11.86
C SER A 337 -10.08 -23.56 12.38
N ASN A 338 -9.92 -22.38 11.77
CA ASN A 338 -8.79 -21.49 12.08
C ASN A 338 -9.22 -20.21 12.83
N VAL A 339 -10.52 -19.97 13.00
CA VAL A 339 -11.03 -18.86 13.81
C VAL A 339 -11.45 -19.39 15.18
N ARG A 340 -10.97 -18.76 16.25
CA ARG A 340 -11.25 -19.17 17.64
C ARG A 340 -11.62 -17.94 18.47
N PRO A 341 -12.86 -17.44 18.37
CA PRO A 341 -13.26 -16.23 19.06
C PRO A 341 -13.20 -16.39 20.59
N VAL A 342 -12.92 -15.30 21.27
CA VAL A 342 -12.97 -15.19 22.73
C VAL A 342 -13.95 -14.10 23.12
N ILE A 343 -14.81 -14.36 24.09
CA ILE A 343 -15.73 -13.37 24.66
C ILE A 343 -15.34 -13.12 26.11
N PRO A 344 -15.12 -11.86 26.53
CA PRO A 344 -14.97 -11.55 27.95
C PRO A 344 -16.20 -11.99 28.73
N SER A 345 -16.03 -12.58 29.92
CA SER A 345 -17.15 -13.16 30.69
C SER A 345 -18.24 -12.12 31.00
N SER A 346 -17.85 -10.85 31.21
CA SER A 346 -18.77 -9.74 31.43
C SER A 346 -19.58 -9.33 30.19
N ALA A 347 -19.14 -9.69 28.98
CA ALA A 347 -19.72 -9.27 27.72
C ALA A 347 -20.53 -10.38 27.02
N VAL A 348 -20.58 -11.60 27.56
CA VAL A 348 -21.28 -12.75 26.93
C VAL A 348 -22.73 -12.42 26.58
N SER A 349 -23.48 -11.87 27.54
CA SER A 349 -24.90 -11.54 27.34
C SER A 349 -25.10 -10.46 26.28
N SER A 350 -24.27 -9.40 26.26
CA SER A 350 -24.41 -8.31 25.29
C SER A 350 -24.03 -8.77 23.89
N VAL A 351 -22.97 -9.58 23.75
CA VAL A 351 -22.52 -10.14 22.47
C VAL A 351 -23.55 -11.11 21.88
N HIS A 352 -24.15 -11.99 22.68
CA HIS A 352 -25.16 -12.94 22.20
C HIS A 352 -26.43 -12.26 21.65
N ALA A 353 -26.76 -11.07 22.17
CA ALA A 353 -27.89 -10.29 21.69
C ALA A 353 -27.62 -9.58 20.35
N ARG A 354 -26.37 -9.58 19.85
CA ARG A 354 -25.98 -8.89 18.61
C ARG A 354 -26.40 -9.70 17.37
N PRO A 355 -27.13 -9.10 16.42
CA PRO A 355 -27.43 -9.76 15.14
C PRO A 355 -26.17 -10.21 14.40
N GLU A 356 -25.09 -9.44 14.48
CA GLU A 356 -23.82 -9.72 13.82
C GLU A 356 -23.16 -11.01 14.33
N PHE A 357 -23.37 -11.32 15.61
CA PHE A 357 -22.91 -12.57 16.21
C PHE A 357 -23.79 -13.75 15.76
N VAL A 358 -25.11 -13.57 15.78
CA VAL A 358 -26.07 -14.63 15.42
C VAL A 358 -25.90 -15.06 13.96
N HIS A 359 -25.75 -14.10 13.04
CA HIS A 359 -25.69 -14.40 11.60
C HIS A 359 -24.30 -14.81 11.11
N ASN A 360 -23.24 -14.61 11.90
CA ASN A 360 -21.89 -14.90 11.47
C ASN A 360 -21.34 -16.18 12.10
N SER A 361 -21.40 -17.27 11.33
CA SER A 361 -20.94 -18.59 11.74
C SER A 361 -19.46 -18.67 12.13
N ILE A 362 -18.60 -17.75 11.68
CA ILE A 362 -17.18 -17.71 12.11
C ILE A 362 -17.04 -17.44 13.62
N PHE A 363 -18.06 -16.85 14.25
CA PHE A 363 -18.06 -16.50 15.67
C PHE A 363 -18.66 -17.59 16.57
N HIS A 364 -19.26 -18.63 16.03
CA HIS A 364 -20.01 -19.62 16.83
C HIS A 364 -19.12 -20.59 17.61
N ALA A 365 -17.86 -20.77 17.20
CA ALA A 365 -16.88 -21.62 17.89
C ALA A 365 -16.10 -20.87 19.00
N TRP A 366 -16.79 -20.00 19.76
CA TRP A 366 -16.18 -19.12 20.75
C TRP A 366 -15.89 -19.80 22.09
N ARG A 367 -15.07 -19.14 22.92
CA ARG A 367 -14.74 -19.52 24.31
C ARG A 367 -14.82 -18.33 25.24
N SER A 368 -15.16 -18.56 26.50
CA SER A 368 -15.08 -17.52 27.53
C SER A 368 -13.61 -17.19 27.88
N GLU A 369 -13.34 -15.98 28.37
CA GLU A 369 -12.02 -15.63 28.94
C GLU A 369 -11.64 -16.50 30.15
N ASP A 370 -12.59 -17.18 30.77
CA ASP A 370 -12.31 -18.14 31.86
C ASP A 370 -11.74 -19.47 31.32
N GLU A 371 -11.90 -19.75 30.02
CA GLU A 371 -11.50 -21.00 29.37
C GLU A 371 -10.16 -20.89 28.61
N LEU A 372 -9.36 -19.85 28.84
CA LEU A 372 -8.14 -19.58 28.06
C LEU A 372 -7.12 -20.73 28.09
N GLN A 373 -7.04 -21.47 29.19
CA GLN A 373 -6.17 -22.64 29.30
C GLN A 373 -6.67 -23.80 28.42
N ALA A 374 -7.99 -23.99 28.32
CA ALA A 374 -8.58 -24.99 27.45
C ALA A 374 -8.38 -24.60 25.97
N LEU A 375 -8.56 -23.31 25.64
CA LEU A 375 -8.27 -22.75 24.32
C LEU A 375 -6.82 -22.99 23.90
N ALA A 376 -5.86 -22.64 24.76
CA ALA A 376 -4.43 -22.81 24.47
C ALA A 376 -4.05 -24.28 24.25
N LYS A 377 -4.54 -25.18 25.10
CA LYS A 377 -4.36 -26.63 24.93
C LYS A 377 -5.00 -27.14 23.64
N GLY A 378 -6.17 -26.60 23.26
CA GLY A 378 -6.85 -26.92 22.02
C GLY A 378 -6.04 -26.53 20.79
N ILE A 379 -5.45 -25.33 20.80
CA ILE A 379 -4.58 -24.83 19.71
C ILE A 379 -3.35 -25.74 19.55
N VAL A 380 -2.70 -26.14 20.65
CA VAL A 380 -1.55 -27.06 20.60
C VAL A 380 -1.93 -28.43 20.03
N LYS A 381 -3.11 -28.96 20.38
CA LYS A 381 -3.56 -30.29 19.95
C LYS A 381 -4.14 -30.32 18.53
N SER A 382 -4.52 -29.18 17.98
CA SER A 382 -5.11 -29.09 16.64
C SER A 382 -4.17 -29.67 15.56
N HIS A 383 -4.71 -30.51 14.67
CA HIS A 383 -3.99 -31.00 13.50
C HIS A 383 -4.12 -29.99 12.36
N LYS A 384 -3.03 -29.71 11.64
CA LYS A 384 -3.14 -28.97 10.37
C LYS A 384 -3.89 -29.86 9.39
N SER A 385 -5.14 -29.54 9.10
CA SER A 385 -5.77 -30.00 7.87
C SER A 385 -5.03 -29.34 6.70
N ARG A 386 -3.95 -29.96 6.21
CA ARG A 386 -3.38 -29.60 4.92
C ARG A 386 -4.40 -30.03 3.88
N VAL A 387 -5.20 -29.10 3.38
CA VAL A 387 -5.91 -29.28 2.12
C VAL A 387 -4.81 -29.40 1.07
N LEU A 388 -4.59 -30.63 0.60
CA LEU A 388 -3.78 -30.87 -0.59
C LEU A 388 -4.51 -30.20 -1.76
N PRO A 389 -3.85 -29.36 -2.57
CA PRO A 389 -4.44 -28.92 -3.82
C PRO A 389 -4.70 -30.17 -4.67
N GLN A 390 -5.97 -30.39 -5.04
CA GLN A 390 -6.36 -31.32 -6.10
C GLN A 390 -6.18 -30.65 -7.46
#